data_AF-A0AAW1MLV4-F1
#
_entry.id   AF-A0AAW1MLV4-F1
#
_cell.length_a   1.000
_cell.length_b   1.000
_cell.length_c   1.000
_cell.angle_alpha   90.00
_cell.angle_beta   90.00
_cell.angle_gamma   90.00
#
_symmetry.space_group_name_H-M   'P 1'
#
loop_
_entity.id
_entity.type
_entity.pdbx_description
1 polymer ?
#
loop_
_entity_poly.entity_id
_entity_poly.type
_entity_poly.pdbx_seq_one_letter_code
_entity_poly.pdbx_strand_id
1 'polypeptide(L)'
;MKKFENKLRHQVWHDVYSADRVNVNEQWLIFMCSFTTMFEECFPKKLITKKYQNNALYKNVDEVMYVKRRLDLLLIMKNVNSDYSDMYKKTKKEYDDLLVRCRSEKNVNSDYSDMYKKTKKEYDDLLVRCRSESYDNRIQNSDNKNKCMWSIHNEIIGRQRTADMLVPGTAQEISNAYNNYLQNVVPELLNNAKRVEWNCNIPRNNRELLLKPVAHQEIIELCKRLKNKKSSGDDEVPLCIVKFSIPIIGDVLCYIINNSLREDKHNTTESCPPKSAVILVAQANIILQKAVLLKAQSY
;
A
#
# COMPACT_ATOMS: atom_id res chain seq x y z
N MET A 1 -3.90 -5.58 -23.10
CA MET A 1 -4.83 -4.42 -23.23
C MET A 1 -5.67 -4.51 -24.50
N LYS A 2 -5.13 -4.40 -25.73
CA LYS A 2 -5.95 -4.48 -26.97
C LYS A 2 -6.87 -5.72 -27.08
N LYS A 3 -6.37 -6.91 -26.69
CA LYS A 3 -7.17 -8.15 -26.62
C LYS A 3 -8.43 -7.98 -25.74
N PHE A 4 -8.25 -7.38 -24.56
CA PHE A 4 -9.33 -7.13 -23.60
C PHE A 4 -10.32 -6.10 -24.12
N GLU A 5 -9.81 -5.00 -24.70
CA GLU A 5 -10.64 -3.99 -25.35
C GLU A 5 -11.54 -4.58 -26.44
N ASN A 6 -10.95 -5.40 -27.32
CA ASN A 6 -11.70 -6.05 -28.40
C ASN A 6 -12.78 -6.97 -27.83
N LYS A 7 -12.49 -7.76 -26.79
CA LYS A 7 -13.49 -8.60 -26.14
C LYS A 7 -14.65 -7.78 -25.57
N LEU A 8 -14.36 -6.71 -24.84
CA LEU A 8 -15.38 -5.83 -24.27
C LEU A 8 -16.28 -5.21 -25.35
N ARG A 9 -15.72 -4.79 -26.49
CA ARG A 9 -16.48 -4.20 -27.59
C ARG A 9 -17.42 -5.19 -28.29
N HIS A 10 -17.07 -6.47 -28.32
CA HIS A 10 -17.90 -7.52 -28.93
C HIS A 10 -18.84 -8.21 -27.93
N GLN A 11 -18.71 -7.90 -26.63
CA GLN A 11 -19.60 -8.46 -25.62
C GLN A 11 -21.00 -7.87 -25.79
N VAL A 12 -21.97 -8.75 -26.06
CA VAL A 12 -23.38 -8.39 -26.10
C VAL A 12 -23.95 -8.60 -24.70
N TRP A 13 -24.20 -7.51 -23.98
CA TRP A 13 -24.68 -7.53 -22.59
C TRP A 13 -26.17 -7.88 -22.48
N HIS A 14 -26.66 -8.76 -23.36
CA HIS A 14 -28.07 -9.10 -23.49
C HIS A 14 -28.63 -9.66 -22.17
N ASP A 15 -27.89 -10.57 -21.52
CA ASP A 15 -28.33 -11.20 -20.27
C ASP A 15 -28.53 -10.17 -19.15
N VAL A 16 -27.72 -9.11 -19.12
CA VAL A 16 -27.86 -7.99 -18.17
C VAL A 16 -29.14 -7.19 -18.46
N TYR A 17 -29.44 -6.96 -19.73
CA TYR A 17 -30.63 -6.21 -20.14
C TYR A 17 -31.93 -7.02 -20.02
N SER A 18 -31.83 -8.35 -20.15
CA SER A 18 -32.95 -9.29 -20.07
C SER A 18 -33.34 -9.66 -18.64
N ALA A 19 -32.41 -9.56 -17.69
CA ALA A 19 -32.71 -9.73 -16.27
C ALA A 19 -33.70 -8.66 -15.76
N ASP A 20 -34.56 -9.06 -14.81
CA ASP A 20 -35.63 -8.20 -14.29
C ASP A 20 -35.07 -6.85 -13.81
N ARG A 21 -35.74 -5.75 -14.19
CA ARG A 21 -35.38 -4.38 -13.83
C ARG A 21 -35.49 -4.12 -12.33
N VAL A 22 -36.27 -4.94 -11.62
CA VAL A 22 -36.44 -4.91 -10.16
C VAL A 22 -35.42 -5.81 -9.45
N ASN A 23 -34.54 -6.51 -10.18
CA ASN A 23 -33.48 -7.32 -9.60
C ASN A 23 -32.10 -6.79 -10.01
N VAL A 24 -31.77 -5.58 -9.55
CA VAL A 24 -30.49 -4.93 -9.83
C VAL A 24 -29.29 -5.77 -9.36
N ASN A 25 -29.43 -6.55 -8.29
CA ASN A 25 -28.38 -7.46 -7.80
C ASN A 25 -28.00 -8.50 -8.85
N GLU A 26 -29.01 -9.13 -9.46
CA GLU A 26 -28.80 -10.12 -10.51
C GLU A 26 -28.16 -9.48 -11.75
N GLN A 27 -28.65 -8.31 -12.18
CA GLN A 27 -28.05 -7.55 -13.29
C GLN A 27 -26.56 -7.26 -13.04
N TRP A 28 -26.21 -6.83 -11.82
CA TRP A 28 -24.83 -6.56 -11.43
C TRP A 28 -23.97 -7.82 -11.40
N LEU A 29 -24.48 -8.93 -10.85
CA LEU A 29 -23.78 -10.20 -10.80
C LEU A 29 -23.46 -10.73 -12.20
N ILE A 30 -24.45 -10.72 -13.12
CA ILE A 30 -24.25 -11.15 -14.52
C ILE A 30 -23.18 -10.29 -15.20
N PHE A 31 -23.26 -8.97 -15.01
CA PHE A 31 -22.27 -8.02 -15.53
C PHE A 31 -20.87 -8.34 -14.98
N MET A 32 -20.73 -8.46 -13.65
CA MET A 32 -19.45 -8.69 -13.00
C MET A 32 -18.84 -10.04 -13.40
N CYS A 33 -19.61 -11.13 -13.40
CA CYS A 33 -19.15 -12.44 -13.84
C CYS A 33 -18.60 -12.41 -15.26
N SER A 34 -19.30 -11.74 -16.19
CA SER A 34 -18.85 -11.62 -17.58
C SER A 34 -17.59 -10.77 -17.68
N PHE A 35 -17.54 -9.64 -16.96
CA PHE A 35 -16.41 -8.71 -16.98
C PHE A 35 -15.14 -9.31 -16.38
N THR A 36 -15.23 -9.94 -15.21
CA THR A 36 -14.08 -10.58 -14.54
C THR A 36 -13.56 -11.78 -15.33
N THR A 37 -14.46 -12.60 -15.90
CA THR A 37 -14.07 -13.71 -16.78
C THR A 37 -13.25 -13.22 -17.97
N MET A 38 -13.72 -12.18 -18.67
CA MET A 38 -12.97 -11.58 -19.78
C MET A 38 -11.61 -11.01 -19.34
N PHE A 39 -11.56 -10.45 -18.12
CA PHE A 39 -10.33 -9.90 -17.56
C PHE A 39 -9.30 -11.02 -17.30
N GLU A 40 -9.67 -12.09 -16.61
CA GLU A 40 -8.78 -13.20 -16.28
C GLU A 40 -8.22 -13.88 -17.53
N GLU A 41 -9.05 -14.09 -18.55
CA GLU A 41 -8.62 -14.66 -19.85
C GLU A 41 -7.64 -13.76 -20.62
N CYS A 42 -7.67 -12.46 -20.36
CA CYS A 42 -6.79 -11.49 -21.02
C CYS A 42 -5.52 -11.19 -20.20
N PHE A 43 -5.54 -11.45 -18.89
CA PHE A 43 -4.46 -11.11 -17.96
C PHE A 43 -4.17 -12.28 -16.99
N PRO A 44 -3.65 -13.42 -17.50
CA PRO A 44 -3.36 -14.57 -16.64
C PRO A 44 -2.25 -14.25 -15.63
N LYS A 45 -2.44 -14.67 -14.38
CA LYS A 45 -1.46 -14.51 -13.30
C LYS A 45 -0.18 -15.29 -13.62
N LYS A 46 0.98 -14.66 -13.57
CA LYS A 46 2.30 -15.31 -13.74
C LYS A 46 2.97 -15.52 -12.39
N LEU A 47 3.50 -16.73 -12.15
CA LEU A 47 4.33 -17.02 -10.98
C LEU A 47 5.66 -16.29 -11.07
N ILE A 48 6.03 -15.54 -10.02
CA ILE A 48 7.31 -14.83 -9.94
C ILE A 48 8.36 -15.78 -9.35
N THR A 49 9.37 -16.17 -10.14
CA THR A 49 10.54 -16.90 -9.66
C THR A 49 11.60 -15.91 -9.12
N LYS A 50 12.08 -16.12 -7.89
CA LYS A 50 13.05 -15.22 -7.21
C LYS A 50 14.43 -15.25 -7.90
N LYS A 51 15.13 -14.11 -7.97
CA LYS A 51 16.51 -14.02 -8.49
C LYS A 51 17.57 -13.72 -7.41
N TYR A 52 18.62 -14.54 -7.49
CA TYR A 52 20.02 -14.57 -7.03
C TYR A 52 20.63 -13.53 -6.06
N GLN A 53 21.47 -14.04 -5.14
CA GLN A 53 22.30 -13.33 -4.16
C GLN A 53 23.62 -12.80 -4.78
N ASN A 54 24.06 -11.60 -4.38
CA ASN A 54 25.32 -10.98 -4.84
C ASN A 54 26.54 -11.43 -4.00
N ASN A 55 27.68 -11.65 -4.67
CA ASN A 55 28.98 -12.03 -4.09
C ASN A 55 29.74 -10.82 -3.49
N ALA A 56 30.31 -10.97 -2.28
CA ALA A 56 31.03 -9.91 -1.56
C ALA A 56 32.57 -9.94 -1.78
N LEU A 57 33.16 -8.73 -1.82
CA LEU A 57 34.48 -8.34 -2.35
C LEU A 57 35.73 -8.70 -1.51
N TYR A 58 35.60 -9.35 -0.34
CA TYR A 58 36.67 -9.35 0.70
C TYR A 58 37.11 -10.74 1.18
N LYS A 59 37.05 -11.77 0.34
CA LYS A 59 37.22 -13.16 0.78
C LYS A 59 38.63 -13.59 1.24
N ASN A 60 39.68 -12.78 1.10
CA ASN A 60 41.06 -13.31 1.12
C ASN A 60 42.04 -12.67 2.13
N VAL A 61 41.60 -12.13 3.28
CA VAL A 61 42.54 -11.74 4.37
C VAL A 61 42.15 -12.47 5.65
N ASP A 62 42.94 -13.49 6.02
CA ASP A 62 42.63 -14.42 7.12
C ASP A 62 42.45 -13.71 8.47
N GLU A 63 43.26 -12.68 8.74
CA GLU A 63 43.19 -11.89 9.97
C GLU A 63 41.88 -11.07 10.05
N VAL A 64 41.46 -10.46 8.94
CA VAL A 64 40.19 -9.71 8.85
C VAL A 64 39.00 -10.65 9.01
N MET A 65 39.07 -11.84 8.42
CA MET A 65 38.04 -12.87 8.55
C MET A 65 37.95 -13.41 9.98
N TYR A 66 39.08 -13.61 10.66
CA TYR A 66 39.11 -14.03 12.06
C TYR A 66 38.45 -12.99 12.97
N VAL A 67 38.84 -11.71 12.86
CA VAL A 67 38.27 -10.64 13.69
C VAL A 67 36.80 -10.41 13.36
N LYS A 68 36.39 -10.56 12.09
CA LYS A 68 34.97 -10.52 11.69
C LYS A 68 34.15 -11.62 12.37
N ARG A 69 34.62 -12.87 12.35
CA ARG A 69 33.92 -13.99 13.03
C ARG A 69 33.79 -13.74 14.53
N ARG A 70 34.84 -13.22 15.16
CA ARG A 70 34.81 -12.87 16.59
C ARG A 70 33.81 -11.74 16.87
N LEU A 71 33.73 -10.74 15.99
CA LEU A 71 32.79 -9.64 16.09
C LEU A 71 31.33 -10.12 15.96
N ASP A 72 31.06 -11.04 15.02
CA ASP A 72 29.74 -11.63 14.82
C ASP A 72 29.28 -12.42 16.06
N LEU A 73 30.17 -13.19 16.68
CA LEU A 73 29.88 -13.88 17.96
C LEU A 73 29.59 -12.90 19.10
N LEU A 74 30.42 -11.86 19.26
CA LEU A 74 30.21 -10.85 20.30
C LEU A 74 28.92 -10.05 20.10
N LEU A 75 28.46 -9.86 18.87
CA LEU A 75 27.18 -9.22 18.58
C LEU A 75 26.01 -10.06 19.10
N ILE A 76 26.06 -11.37 18.86
CA ILE A 76 25.05 -12.31 19.37
C ILE A 76 25.07 -12.30 20.91
N MET A 77 26.26 -12.41 21.52
CA MET A 77 26.40 -12.44 22.98
C MET A 77 25.95 -11.12 23.62
N LYS A 78 26.25 -9.96 23.02
CA LYS A 78 25.79 -8.65 23.47
C LYS A 78 24.27 -8.52 23.50
N ASN A 79 23.59 -9.10 22.50
CA ASN A 79 22.13 -9.06 22.43
C ASN A 79 21.47 -9.93 23.51
N VAL A 80 22.19 -10.93 24.02
CA VAL A 80 21.72 -11.82 25.11
C VAL A 80 22.14 -11.29 26.48
N ASN A 81 23.34 -10.72 26.62
CA ASN A 81 23.85 -10.15 27.86
C ASN A 81 24.60 -8.83 27.57
N SER A 82 24.19 -7.75 28.25
CA SER A 82 24.76 -6.41 28.13
C SER A 82 26.25 -6.30 28.50
N ASP A 83 26.78 -7.22 29.30
CA ASP A 83 28.18 -7.19 29.76
C ASP A 83 29.19 -7.30 28.60
N TYR A 84 28.78 -7.89 27.48
CA TYR A 84 29.61 -8.01 26.27
C TYR A 84 29.64 -6.73 25.41
N SER A 85 28.91 -5.69 25.80
CA SER A 85 28.82 -4.43 25.04
C SER A 85 30.17 -3.76 24.83
N ASP A 86 31.00 -3.71 25.87
CA ASP A 86 32.31 -3.05 25.78
C ASP A 86 33.33 -3.92 25.04
N MET A 87 33.25 -5.25 25.21
CA MET A 87 34.06 -6.19 24.44
C MET A 87 33.75 -6.11 22.94
N TYR A 88 32.47 -6.03 22.58
CA TYR A 88 32.04 -5.79 21.20
C TYR A 88 32.59 -4.47 20.64
N LYS A 89 32.45 -3.35 21.36
CA LYS A 89 32.97 -2.05 20.91
C LYS A 89 34.49 -2.11 20.66
N LYS A 90 35.23 -2.76 21.56
CA LYS A 90 36.69 -2.91 21.44
C LYS A 90 37.07 -3.74 20.21
N THR A 91 36.43 -4.90 20.01
CA THR A 91 36.69 -5.75 18.83
C THR A 91 36.23 -5.09 17.53
N LYS A 92 35.17 -4.27 17.56
CA LYS A 92 34.74 -3.50 16.40
C LYS A 92 35.80 -2.47 15.99
N LYS A 93 36.35 -1.75 16.96
CA LYS A 93 37.44 -0.80 16.73
C LYS A 93 38.66 -1.49 16.12
N GLU A 94 39.05 -2.64 16.65
CA GLU A 94 40.14 -3.47 16.11
C GLU A 94 39.89 -3.89 14.66
N TYR A 95 38.67 -4.30 14.33
CA TYR A 95 38.28 -4.62 12.95
C TYR A 95 38.40 -3.42 12.01
N ASP A 96 37.92 -2.24 12.45
CA ASP A 96 38.00 -1.01 11.67
C ASP A 96 39.47 -0.57 11.49
N ASP A 97 40.30 -0.68 12.52
CA ASP A 97 41.73 -0.40 12.49
C ASP A 97 42.47 -1.34 11.52
N LEU A 98 42.12 -2.63 11.50
CA LEU A 98 42.66 -3.60 10.54
C LEU A 98 42.27 -3.25 9.10
N LEU A 99 41.02 -2.85 8.85
CA LEU A 99 40.59 -2.42 7.53
C LEU A 99 41.32 -1.15 7.07
N VAL A 100 41.60 -0.23 7.98
CA VAL A 100 42.41 0.96 7.69
C VAL A 100 43.85 0.58 7.44
N ARG A 101 44.44 -0.33 8.24
CA ARG A 101 45.81 -0.83 8.06
C ARG A 101 46.00 -1.53 6.71
N CYS A 102 45.10 -2.43 6.34
CA CYS A 102 45.10 -3.07 5.02
C CYS A 102 44.95 -2.06 3.86
N ARG A 103 44.39 -0.87 4.12
CA ARG A 103 44.34 0.24 3.14
C ARG A 103 45.62 1.10 3.17
N SER A 104 46.25 1.28 4.33
CA SER A 104 47.41 2.15 4.54
C SER A 104 48.76 1.48 4.33
N GLU A 105 48.88 0.15 4.44
CA GLU A 105 50.11 -0.58 4.06
C GLU A 105 50.46 -0.40 2.57
N LYS A 106 49.54 0.16 1.77
CA LYS A 106 49.80 0.63 0.41
C LYS A 106 50.30 2.09 0.29
N ASN A 107 50.41 2.86 1.38
CA ASN A 107 50.80 4.28 1.36
C ASN A 107 51.68 4.67 2.58
N VAL A 108 52.99 4.76 2.36
CA VAL A 108 54.03 5.10 3.36
C VAL A 108 54.46 6.57 3.21
N ASN A 109 54.02 7.47 4.11
CA ASN A 109 54.82 8.61 4.61
C ASN A 109 54.00 9.50 5.56
N SER A 110 54.64 9.97 6.64
CA SER A 110 54.05 10.79 7.70
C SER A 110 53.55 12.17 7.21
N ASP A 111 54.24 12.82 6.28
CA ASP A 111 53.81 14.13 5.73
C ASP A 111 52.59 14.03 4.81
N TYR A 112 52.43 12.89 4.12
CA TYR A 112 51.22 12.62 3.35
C TYR A 112 50.04 12.26 4.24
N SER A 113 50.24 11.98 5.54
CA SER A 113 49.15 11.68 6.47
C SER A 113 48.23 12.88 6.63
N ASP A 114 48.78 14.07 6.85
CA ASP A 114 47.98 15.27 7.04
C ASP A 114 47.39 15.79 5.73
N MET A 115 48.15 15.69 4.64
CA MET A 115 47.63 15.95 3.29
C MET A 115 46.48 14.98 2.96
N TYR A 116 46.63 13.69 3.24
CA TYR A 116 45.60 12.66 3.05
C TYR A 116 44.38 12.92 3.93
N LYS A 117 44.54 13.27 5.22
CA LYS A 117 43.41 13.64 6.09
C LYS A 117 42.63 14.82 5.52
N LYS A 118 43.34 15.84 5.01
CA LYS A 118 42.72 17.01 4.37
C LYS A 118 41.97 16.62 3.09
N THR A 119 42.62 15.91 2.16
CA THR A 119 42.01 15.47 0.90
C THR A 119 40.87 14.50 1.14
N LYS A 120 40.97 13.63 2.15
CA LYS A 120 39.90 12.71 2.56
C LYS A 120 38.71 13.48 3.12
N LYS A 121 38.94 14.50 3.95
CA LYS A 121 37.87 15.36 4.45
C LYS A 121 37.17 16.08 3.29
N GLU A 122 37.93 16.66 2.36
CA GLU A 122 37.38 17.30 1.17
C GLU A 122 36.56 16.31 0.32
N TYR A 123 37.04 15.08 0.17
CA TYR A 123 36.34 14.00 -0.52
C TYR A 123 35.06 13.57 0.22
N ASP A 124 35.11 13.41 1.54
CA ASP A 124 33.95 13.06 2.37
C ASP A 124 32.89 14.18 2.33
N ASP A 125 33.31 15.45 2.39
CA ASP A 125 32.44 16.61 2.22
C ASP A 125 31.79 16.64 0.83
N LEU A 126 32.56 16.28 -0.21
CA LEU A 126 32.07 16.17 -1.57
C LEU A 126 31.07 15.02 -1.71
N LEU A 127 31.32 13.86 -1.07
CA LEU A 127 30.37 12.75 -1.04
C LEU A 127 29.05 13.12 -0.35
N VAL A 128 29.11 13.83 0.78
CA VAL A 128 27.93 14.31 1.49
C VAL A 128 27.12 15.23 0.59
N ARG A 129 27.78 16.19 -0.06
CA ARG A 129 27.15 17.15 -0.98
C ARG A 129 26.50 16.45 -2.18
N CYS A 130 27.25 15.59 -2.86
CA CYS A 130 26.75 14.81 -4.00
C CYS A 130 25.57 13.90 -3.60
N ARG A 131 25.58 13.31 -2.40
CA ARG A 131 24.44 12.52 -1.90
C ARG A 131 23.23 13.41 -1.62
N SER A 132 23.42 14.57 -1.00
CA SER A 132 22.34 15.53 -0.77
C SER A 132 21.71 15.96 -2.10
N GLU A 133 22.52 16.42 -3.04
CA GLU A 133 22.07 16.85 -4.37
C GLU A 133 21.38 15.72 -5.14
N SER A 134 21.85 14.48 -5.01
CA SER A 134 21.20 13.30 -5.61
C SER A 134 19.81 13.04 -5.01
N TYR A 135 19.66 13.12 -3.69
CA TYR A 135 18.37 12.97 -3.04
C TYR A 135 17.43 14.13 -3.35
N ASP A 136 17.94 15.37 -3.36
CA ASP A 136 17.17 16.55 -3.73
C ASP A 136 16.65 16.43 -5.17
N ASN A 137 17.52 16.05 -6.12
CA ASN A 137 17.12 15.79 -7.49
C ASN A 137 16.10 14.65 -7.59
N ARG A 138 16.26 13.55 -6.84
CA ARG A 138 15.25 12.47 -6.79
C ARG A 138 13.90 12.95 -6.27
N ILE A 139 13.88 13.82 -5.27
CA ILE A 139 12.64 14.35 -4.69
C ILE A 139 11.96 15.30 -5.69
N GLN A 140 12.72 16.24 -6.26
CA GLN A 140 12.19 17.24 -7.19
C GLN A 140 11.62 16.60 -8.46
N ASN A 141 12.28 15.57 -8.98
CA ASN A 141 11.85 14.85 -10.19
C ASN A 141 10.84 13.72 -9.92
N SER A 142 10.38 13.54 -8.68
CA SER A 142 9.41 12.49 -8.37
C SER A 142 7.96 12.94 -8.56
N ASP A 143 7.15 12.06 -9.17
CA ASP A 143 5.69 12.26 -9.29
C ASP A 143 4.98 12.43 -7.92
N ASN A 144 5.58 11.87 -6.86
CA ASN A 144 5.05 11.93 -5.50
C ASN A 144 6.19 12.17 -4.50
N LYS A 145 6.39 13.45 -4.18
CA LYS A 145 7.44 13.95 -3.30
C LYS A 145 7.43 13.28 -1.92
N ASN A 146 6.25 13.17 -1.30
CA ASN A 146 6.12 12.53 0.02
C ASN A 146 6.53 11.05 -0.03
N LYS A 147 6.09 10.31 -1.04
CA LYS A 147 6.46 8.89 -1.16
C LYS A 147 7.96 8.71 -1.44
N CYS A 148 8.54 9.57 -2.27
CA CYS A 148 9.98 9.55 -2.57
C CYS A 148 10.79 9.85 -1.31
N MET A 149 10.40 10.87 -0.54
CA MET A 149 11.04 11.23 0.72
C MET A 149 10.99 10.08 1.74
N TRP A 150 9.83 9.44 1.93
CA TRP A 150 9.72 8.25 2.79
C TRP A 150 10.56 7.07 2.30
N SER A 151 10.70 6.90 0.98
CA SER A 151 11.56 5.87 0.41
C SER A 151 13.03 6.14 0.72
N ILE A 152 13.49 7.39 0.56
CA ILE A 152 14.86 7.83 0.88
C ILE A 152 15.14 7.65 2.37
N HIS A 153 14.20 8.04 3.23
CA HIS A 153 14.31 7.84 4.68
C HIS A 153 14.51 6.35 5.04
N ASN A 154 13.69 5.46 4.48
CA ASN A 154 13.82 4.02 4.74
C ASN A 154 15.12 3.43 4.18
N GLU A 155 15.60 3.95 3.05
CA GLU A 155 16.89 3.62 2.44
C GLU A 155 18.05 4.01 3.38
N ILE A 156 18.03 5.22 3.95
CA ILE A 156 19.05 5.72 4.88
C ILE A 156 19.07 4.93 6.18
N ILE A 157 17.91 4.63 6.77
CA ILE A 157 17.82 3.88 8.03
C ILE A 157 18.13 2.39 7.85
N GLY A 158 18.17 1.90 6.60
CA GLY A 158 18.39 0.48 6.34
C GLY A 158 17.23 -0.39 6.79
N ARG A 159 16.00 0.16 6.84
CA ARG A 159 14.79 -0.64 7.06
C ARG A 159 14.54 -1.52 5.83
N GLN A 160 15.17 -2.68 5.80
CA GLN A 160 14.71 -3.78 4.96
C GLN A 160 13.35 -4.27 5.49
N ARG A 161 12.51 -4.79 4.57
CA ARG A 161 11.22 -5.37 4.93
C ARG A 161 11.45 -6.42 6.02
N THR A 162 10.95 -6.09 7.21
CA THR A 162 10.74 -6.94 8.40
C THR A 162 11.51 -8.26 8.39
N ALA A 163 12.62 -8.30 9.14
CA ALA A 163 12.99 -9.55 9.79
C ALA A 163 11.75 -10.09 10.51
N ASP A 164 11.49 -11.39 10.38
CA ASP A 164 10.41 -12.06 11.08
C ASP A 164 10.51 -11.66 12.55
N MET A 165 9.52 -10.92 13.03
CA MET A 165 9.44 -10.53 14.42
C MET A 165 9.13 -11.81 15.19
N LEU A 166 10.18 -12.45 15.72
CA LEU A 166 10.06 -13.62 16.57
C LEU A 166 9.34 -13.18 17.83
N VAL A 167 8.01 -13.33 17.84
CA VAL A 167 7.22 -13.21 19.06
C VAL A 167 7.59 -14.42 19.92
N PRO A 168 8.14 -14.22 21.13
CA PRO A 168 8.51 -15.33 22.00
C PRO A 168 7.25 -16.09 22.43
N GLY A 169 7.27 -17.40 22.26
CA GLY A 169 6.17 -18.31 22.63
C GLY A 169 5.81 -19.28 21.52
N THR A 170 5.15 -20.37 21.91
CA THR A 170 4.51 -21.30 20.97
C THR A 170 3.32 -20.62 20.29
N ALA A 171 2.92 -21.11 19.12
CA ALA A 171 1.75 -20.57 18.40
C ALA A 171 0.48 -20.54 19.27
N GLN A 172 0.35 -21.51 20.19
CA GLN A 172 -0.77 -21.60 21.11
C GLN A 172 -0.70 -20.56 22.23
N GLU A 173 0.48 -20.32 22.81
CA GLU A 173 0.67 -19.27 23.82
C GLU A 173 0.38 -17.89 23.23
N ILE A 174 0.86 -17.62 22.00
CA ILE A 174 0.61 -16.36 21.30
C ILE A 174 -0.89 -16.19 21.02
N SER A 175 -1.54 -17.26 20.52
CA SER A 175 -2.99 -17.23 20.25
C SER A 175 -3.80 -17.00 21.52
N ASN A 176 -3.43 -17.65 22.63
CA ASN A 176 -4.08 -17.48 23.93
C ASN A 176 -3.87 -16.08 24.49
N ALA A 177 -2.65 -15.55 24.42
CA ALA A 177 -2.34 -14.19 24.87
C ALA A 177 -3.13 -13.14 24.06
N TYR A 178 -3.20 -13.32 22.74
CA TYR A 178 -3.97 -12.45 21.85
C TYR A 178 -5.49 -12.53 22.14
N ASN A 179 -6.02 -13.75 22.27
CA ASN A 179 -7.43 -13.96 22.59
C ASN A 179 -7.79 -13.36 23.96
N ASN A 180 -6.94 -13.57 24.97
CA ASN A 180 -7.12 -12.99 26.30
C ASN A 180 -7.07 -11.46 26.23
N TYR A 181 -6.17 -10.87 25.44
CA TYR A 181 -6.15 -9.42 25.24
C TYR A 181 -7.46 -8.93 24.59
N LEU A 182 -7.92 -9.55 23.50
CA LEU A 182 -9.15 -9.15 22.83
C LEU A 182 -10.40 -9.29 23.71
N GLN A 183 -10.47 -10.35 24.52
CA GLN A 183 -11.58 -10.57 25.46
C GLN A 183 -11.63 -9.49 26.55
N ASN A 184 -10.47 -9.02 27.02
CA ASN A 184 -10.38 -8.11 28.15
C ASN A 184 -10.31 -6.63 27.75
N VAL A 185 -9.79 -6.30 26.56
CA VAL A 185 -9.60 -4.91 26.13
C VAL A 185 -10.92 -4.19 25.93
N VAL A 186 -11.97 -4.87 25.44
CA VAL A 186 -13.28 -4.24 25.21
C VAL A 186 -13.96 -3.88 26.54
N PRO A 187 -14.08 -4.78 27.54
CA PRO A 187 -14.55 -4.42 28.87
C PRO A 187 -13.72 -3.32 29.54
N GLU A 188 -12.39 -3.39 29.45
CA GLU A 188 -11.49 -2.39 30.05
C GLU A 188 -11.70 -1.00 29.42
N LEU A 189 -11.80 -0.93 28.09
CA LEU A 189 -12.08 0.30 27.37
C LEU A 189 -13.48 0.84 27.69
N LEU A 190 -14.50 -0.02 27.81
CA LEU A 190 -15.86 0.39 28.16
C LEU A 190 -15.95 0.92 29.60
N ASN A 191 -15.23 0.31 30.54
CA ASN A 191 -15.17 0.76 31.93
C ASN A 191 -14.41 2.09 32.08
N ASN A 192 -13.39 2.30 31.24
CA ASN A 192 -12.59 3.53 31.23
C ASN A 192 -13.17 4.62 30.32
N ALA A 193 -14.12 4.28 29.45
CA ALA A 193 -14.78 5.23 28.58
C ALA A 193 -15.73 6.11 29.40
N LYS A 194 -15.47 7.42 29.40
CA LYS A 194 -16.45 8.40 29.89
C LYS A 194 -17.69 8.27 29.02
N ARG A 195 -18.83 7.91 29.62
CA ARG A 195 -20.13 8.00 28.97
C ARG A 195 -20.42 9.48 28.73
N VAL A 196 -20.21 9.92 27.50
CA VAL A 196 -20.70 11.22 27.04
C VAL A 196 -22.16 11.02 26.66
N GLU A 197 -23.05 11.82 27.23
CA GLU A 197 -24.44 11.85 26.80
C GLU A 197 -24.48 12.26 25.32
N TRP A 198 -24.77 11.29 24.45
CA TRP A 198 -24.88 11.52 23.02
C TRP A 198 -26.24 12.13 22.73
N ASN A 199 -26.30 13.46 22.64
CA ASN A 199 -27.47 14.16 22.13
C ASN A 199 -27.24 14.46 20.64
N CYS A 200 -27.82 13.64 19.78
CA CYS A 200 -27.81 13.86 18.33
C CYS A 200 -29.07 14.60 17.91
N ASN A 201 -29.13 15.88 18.23
CA ASN A 201 -30.22 16.73 17.77
C ASN A 201 -29.89 17.20 16.34
N ILE A 202 -29.97 16.28 15.37
CA ILE A 202 -29.84 16.63 13.95
C ILE A 202 -31.16 17.27 13.55
N PRO A 203 -31.19 18.58 13.23
CA PRO A 203 -32.41 19.23 12.78
C PRO A 203 -32.91 18.54 11.50
N ARG A 204 -34.21 18.30 11.44
CA ARG A 204 -34.83 17.70 10.24
C ARG A 204 -34.53 18.59 9.04
N ASN A 205 -33.84 18.02 8.05
CA ASN A 205 -33.65 18.69 6.77
C ASN A 205 -34.93 18.54 5.95
N ASN A 206 -35.65 19.63 5.75
CA ASN A 206 -36.88 19.66 4.95
C ASN A 206 -36.61 19.80 3.45
N ARG A 207 -35.35 19.69 3.01
CA ARG A 207 -34.99 19.67 1.58
C ARG A 207 -35.07 18.25 1.04
N GLU A 208 -35.75 18.09 -0.07
CA GLU A 208 -35.85 16.82 -0.77
C GLU A 208 -34.60 16.53 -1.59
N LEU A 209 -34.13 15.28 -1.54
CA LEU A 209 -33.08 14.79 -2.42
C LEU A 209 -33.73 14.17 -3.66
N LEU A 210 -33.84 14.94 -4.73
CA LEU A 210 -34.38 14.45 -6.01
C LEU A 210 -33.26 13.78 -6.83
N LEU A 211 -33.30 12.46 -6.91
CA LEU A 211 -32.39 11.67 -7.74
C LEU A 211 -32.83 11.73 -9.20
N LYS A 212 -31.91 12.19 -10.05
CA LYS A 212 -32.06 12.19 -11.51
C LYS A 212 -31.37 10.96 -12.11
N PRO A 213 -31.88 10.41 -13.22
CA PRO A 213 -31.17 9.37 -13.97
C PRO A 213 -29.77 9.85 -14.33
N VAL A 214 -28.80 8.94 -14.22
CA VAL A 214 -27.41 9.14 -14.59
C VAL A 214 -27.26 8.94 -16.09
N ALA A 215 -26.54 9.83 -16.76
CA ALA A 215 -26.19 9.70 -18.17
C ALA A 215 -24.82 9.02 -18.35
N HIS A 216 -24.62 8.36 -19.49
CA HIS A 216 -23.34 7.75 -19.87
C HIS A 216 -22.15 8.71 -19.73
N GLN A 217 -22.32 9.97 -20.19
CA GLN A 217 -21.27 10.97 -20.12
C GLN A 217 -20.87 11.31 -18.68
N GLU A 218 -21.82 11.30 -17.73
CA GLU A 218 -21.52 11.54 -16.32
C GLU A 218 -20.63 10.45 -15.75
N ILE A 219 -20.86 9.18 -16.14
CA ILE A 219 -20.02 8.06 -15.73
C ILE A 219 -18.59 8.24 -16.26
N ILE A 220 -18.42 8.62 -17.53
CA ILE A 220 -17.11 8.91 -18.11
C ILE A 220 -16.40 10.03 -17.33
N GLU A 221 -17.08 11.15 -17.09
CA GLU A 221 -16.49 12.30 -16.39
C GLU A 221 -16.11 11.97 -14.94
N LEU A 222 -16.92 11.17 -14.25
CA LEU A 222 -16.61 10.67 -12.92
C LEU A 222 -15.37 9.77 -12.94
N CYS A 223 -15.28 8.85 -13.90
CA CYS A 223 -14.14 7.96 -14.02
C CYS A 223 -12.84 8.70 -14.35
N LYS A 224 -12.88 9.79 -15.13
CA LYS A 224 -11.70 10.64 -15.38
C LYS A 224 -11.08 11.16 -14.08
N ARG A 225 -11.90 11.55 -13.09
CA ARG A 225 -11.46 12.07 -11.78
C ARG A 225 -10.83 11.02 -10.86
N LEU A 226 -11.05 9.73 -11.12
CA LEU A 226 -10.46 8.66 -10.33
C LEU A 226 -8.95 8.59 -10.54
N LYS A 227 -8.16 8.41 -9.47
CA LYS A 227 -6.70 8.23 -9.58
C LYS A 227 -6.38 6.94 -10.34
N ASN A 228 -5.43 7.00 -11.26
CA ASN A 228 -5.02 5.83 -12.03
C ASN A 228 -4.11 4.91 -11.18
N LYS A 229 -4.69 3.92 -10.48
CA LYS A 229 -3.97 3.02 -9.56
C LYS A 229 -3.85 1.61 -10.13
N LYS A 230 -2.72 0.96 -9.83
CA LYS A 230 -2.46 -0.46 -10.14
C LYS A 230 -2.94 -1.42 -9.05
N SER A 231 -3.29 -0.91 -7.88
CA SER A 231 -3.93 -1.71 -6.82
C SER A 231 -5.35 -2.08 -7.23
N SER A 232 -5.74 -3.31 -6.93
CA SER A 232 -7.10 -3.83 -7.09
C SER A 232 -7.85 -3.83 -5.75
N GLY A 233 -9.18 -3.94 -5.80
CA GLY A 233 -10.01 -4.24 -4.62
C GLY A 233 -10.17 -5.75 -4.46
N ASP A 234 -11.27 -6.15 -3.81
CA ASP A 234 -11.64 -7.55 -3.59
C ASP A 234 -11.93 -8.31 -4.91
N ASP A 235 -12.25 -7.57 -5.97
CA ASP A 235 -12.45 -8.08 -7.33
C ASP A 235 -11.15 -8.44 -8.06
N GLU A 236 -9.99 -8.14 -7.46
CA GLU A 236 -8.66 -8.31 -8.04
C GLU A 236 -8.45 -7.60 -9.40
N VAL A 237 -9.34 -6.68 -9.80
CA VAL A 237 -9.21 -5.90 -11.03
C VAL A 237 -8.55 -4.55 -10.71
N PRO A 238 -7.39 -4.23 -11.30
CA PRO A 238 -6.76 -2.93 -11.08
C PRO A 238 -7.62 -1.76 -11.58
N LEU A 239 -7.69 -0.68 -10.80
CA LEU A 239 -8.48 0.51 -11.14
C LEU A 239 -8.10 1.13 -12.50
N CYS A 240 -6.85 0.99 -12.93
CA CYS A 240 -6.41 1.43 -14.25
C CYS A 240 -7.11 0.68 -15.41
N ILE A 241 -7.45 -0.60 -15.21
CA ILE A 241 -8.16 -1.42 -16.19
C ILE A 241 -9.64 -1.06 -16.20
N VAL A 242 -10.24 -0.84 -15.03
CA VAL A 242 -11.61 -0.34 -14.93
C VAL A 242 -11.73 1.00 -15.67
N LYS A 243 -10.88 1.98 -15.37
CA LYS A 243 -10.86 3.29 -16.05
C LYS A 243 -10.74 3.17 -17.57
N PHE A 244 -9.90 2.25 -18.05
CA PHE A 244 -9.74 1.98 -19.48
C PHE A 244 -11.01 1.43 -20.13
N SER A 245 -11.81 0.67 -19.38
CA SER A 245 -12.98 -0.05 -19.90
C SER A 245 -14.26 0.79 -19.91
N ILE A 246 -14.35 1.81 -19.05
CA ILE A 246 -15.56 2.64 -18.86
C ILE A 246 -16.14 3.23 -20.15
N PRO A 247 -15.34 3.79 -21.09
CA PRO A 247 -15.90 4.29 -22.35
C PRO A 247 -16.60 3.22 -23.20
N ILE A 248 -16.33 1.93 -22.96
CA ILE A 248 -16.89 0.80 -23.71
C ILE A 248 -18.09 0.21 -22.97
N ILE A 249 -18.00 0.06 -21.65
CA ILE A 249 -19.03 -0.58 -20.83
C ILE A 249 -20.01 0.42 -20.18
N GLY A 250 -19.84 1.71 -20.44
CA GLY A 250 -20.56 2.80 -19.79
C GLY A 250 -22.08 2.70 -19.95
N ASP A 251 -22.58 2.19 -21.08
CA ASP A 251 -24.02 2.04 -21.33
C ASP A 251 -24.67 0.99 -20.42
N VAL A 252 -23.97 -0.12 -20.20
CA VAL A 252 -24.44 -1.21 -19.32
C VAL A 252 -24.43 -0.74 -17.88
N LEU A 253 -23.37 -0.05 -17.46
CA LEU A 253 -23.29 0.55 -16.12
C LEU A 253 -24.38 1.61 -15.91
N CYS A 254 -24.61 2.45 -16.92
CA CYS A 254 -25.69 3.46 -16.91
C CYS A 254 -27.05 2.80 -16.70
N TYR A 255 -27.32 1.69 -17.41
CA TYR A 255 -28.55 0.93 -17.25
C TYR A 255 -28.73 0.37 -15.83
N ILE A 256 -27.71 -0.33 -15.30
CA ILE A 256 -27.76 -0.91 -13.95
C ILE A 256 -27.94 0.18 -12.88
N ILE A 257 -27.18 1.27 -12.96
CA ILE A 257 -27.27 2.39 -12.01
C ILE A 257 -28.66 3.01 -12.04
N ASN A 258 -29.22 3.24 -13.23
CA ASN A 258 -30.55 3.84 -13.35
C ASN A 258 -31.67 2.93 -12.85
N ASN A 259 -31.54 1.61 -12.97
CA ASN A 259 -32.47 0.67 -12.36
C ASN A 259 -32.35 0.70 -10.83
N SER A 260 -31.13 0.75 -10.29
CA SER A 260 -30.89 0.90 -8.84
C SER A 260 -31.57 2.15 -8.26
N LEU A 261 -31.49 3.29 -8.96
CA LEU A 261 -32.12 4.54 -8.55
C LEU A 261 -33.65 4.54 -8.68
N ARG A 262 -34.24 3.56 -9.39
CA ARG A 262 -35.69 3.40 -9.53
C ARG A 262 -36.29 2.54 -8.43
N GLU A 263 -35.61 1.48 -8.00
CA GLU A 263 -36.07 0.61 -6.91
C GLU A 263 -36.31 1.41 -5.60
N ASP A 264 -35.45 2.38 -5.32
CA ASP A 264 -35.59 3.25 -4.14
C ASP A 264 -36.88 4.10 -4.14
N LYS A 265 -37.53 4.29 -5.29
CA LYS A 265 -38.77 5.09 -5.40
C LYS A 265 -40.06 4.31 -5.10
N HIS A 266 -40.02 2.97 -5.11
CA HIS A 266 -41.23 2.13 -4.97
C HIS A 266 -41.41 1.52 -3.57
N ASN A 267 -40.42 1.62 -2.68
CA ASN A 267 -40.49 1.09 -1.31
C ASN A 267 -40.88 2.12 -0.24
N THR A 268 -41.56 3.21 -0.61
CA THR A 268 -42.00 4.26 0.34
C THR A 268 -43.32 3.98 1.05
N THR A 269 -43.91 2.80 0.93
CA THR A 269 -45.03 2.37 1.80
C THR A 269 -44.53 1.36 2.82
N GLU A 270 -44.29 1.86 4.04
CA GLU A 270 -44.29 1.10 5.30
C GLU A 270 -43.60 -0.28 5.30
N SER A 271 -42.27 -0.30 5.24
CA SER A 271 -41.45 -1.08 6.17
C SER A 271 -39.97 -0.82 5.86
N CYS A 272 -39.14 -0.94 6.88
CA CYS A 272 -37.68 -0.76 6.89
C CYS A 272 -37.00 -1.02 5.52
N PRO A 273 -36.20 -0.08 4.98
CA PRO A 273 -35.61 -0.25 3.66
C PRO A 273 -34.78 -1.54 3.62
N PRO A 274 -34.93 -2.38 2.59
CA PRO A 274 -34.18 -3.62 2.50
C PRO A 274 -32.68 -3.30 2.48
N LYS A 275 -31.97 -3.88 3.45
CA LYS A 275 -30.52 -3.74 3.69
C LYS A 275 -29.67 -3.97 2.42
N SER A 276 -30.24 -4.59 1.39
CA SER A 276 -29.60 -4.94 0.12
C SER A 276 -29.31 -3.73 -0.78
N ALA A 277 -30.15 -2.68 -0.79
CA ALA A 277 -29.91 -1.48 -1.60
C ALA A 277 -28.70 -0.67 -1.08
N VAL A 278 -28.49 -0.67 0.23
CA VAL A 278 -27.36 0.01 0.89
C VAL A 278 -26.02 -0.72 0.63
N ILE A 279 -26.04 -2.02 0.33
CA ILE A 279 -24.83 -2.84 0.11
C ILE A 279 -24.38 -2.81 -1.37
N LEU A 280 -25.31 -2.77 -2.33
CA LEU A 280 -24.97 -2.49 -3.74
C LEU A 280 -24.46 -1.07 -3.92
N VAL A 281 -25.10 -0.11 -3.23
CA VAL A 281 -24.57 1.23 -3.10
C VAL A 281 -23.22 1.20 -2.40
N ALA A 282 -22.89 0.26 -1.48
CA ALA A 282 -21.56 0.15 -0.84
C ALA A 282 -20.40 -0.26 -1.78
N GLN A 283 -20.66 -1.04 -2.84
CA GLN A 283 -19.63 -1.39 -3.83
C GLN A 283 -19.57 -0.37 -4.98
N ALA A 284 -20.71 0.19 -5.40
CA ALA A 284 -20.74 1.39 -6.23
C ALA A 284 -20.26 2.65 -5.47
N ASN A 285 -20.25 2.64 -4.13
CA ASN A 285 -19.91 3.74 -3.22
C ASN A 285 -18.45 4.12 -3.29
N ILE A 286 -17.54 3.25 -3.73
CA ILE A 286 -16.15 3.69 -3.91
C ILE A 286 -16.06 4.71 -5.07
N ILE A 287 -16.98 4.61 -6.05
CA ILE A 287 -17.14 5.55 -7.16
C ILE A 287 -18.14 6.66 -6.79
N LEU A 288 -19.26 6.34 -6.12
CA LEU A 288 -20.33 7.26 -5.74
C LEU A 288 -20.06 8.09 -4.47
N GLN A 289 -19.44 7.57 -3.39
CA GLN A 289 -19.05 8.37 -2.21
C GLN A 289 -18.03 9.44 -2.58
N LYS A 290 -17.14 9.17 -3.53
CA LYS A 290 -16.25 10.21 -4.08
C LYS A 290 -16.99 11.22 -4.95
N ALA A 291 -18.02 10.81 -5.68
CA ALA A 291 -18.85 11.71 -6.48
C ALA A 291 -19.72 12.64 -5.62
N VAL A 292 -20.30 12.13 -4.53
CA VAL A 292 -21.13 12.89 -3.58
C VAL A 292 -20.29 13.88 -2.76
N LEU A 293 -19.11 13.47 -2.26
CA LEU A 293 -18.19 14.37 -1.54
C LEU A 293 -17.64 15.50 -2.44
N LEU A 294 -17.35 15.22 -3.71
CA LEU A 294 -16.86 16.25 -4.65
C LEU A 294 -17.95 17.23 -5.08
N LYS A 295 -19.23 16.82 -5.06
CA LYS A 295 -20.36 17.70 -5.39
C LYS A 295 -20.80 18.56 -4.21
N ALA A 296 -20.54 18.12 -2.98
CA ALA A 296 -20.76 18.90 -1.76
C ALA A 296 -19.67 19.95 -1.48
N GLN A 297 -18.52 19.88 -2.15
CA GLN A 297 -17.42 20.85 -2.03
C GLN A 297 -17.45 21.95 -3.12
N SER A 298 -18.38 21.86 -4.07
CA SER A 298 -18.52 22.79 -5.20
C SER A 298 -19.78 23.66 -5.11
N TYR A 299 -20.38 23.79 -3.93
CA TYR A 299 -21.45 24.72 -3.58
C TYR A 299 -21.11 25.43 -2.27
#